data_AF-A0AAD5QVP7-F1
#
_entry.id   AF-A0AAD5QVP7-F1
#
_cell.length_a   1.000
_cell.length_b   1.000
_cell.length_c   1.000
_cell.angle_alpha   90.00
_cell.angle_beta   90.00
_cell.angle_gamma   90.00
#
_symmetry.space_group_name_H-M   'P 1'
#
loop_
_entity.id
_entity.type
_entity.pdbx_description
1 polymer ?
#
loop_
_entity_poly.entity_id
_entity_poly.type
_entity_poly.pdbx_seq_one_letter_code
_entity_poly.pdbx_strand_id
1 'polypeptide(L)'
;MSHLTFVPFCTFVDTVFWAGLNRRKLDEWRLDETPRDLSGMISLYDSMGDMCRLSLSHESFEPRLPGAYHGRLMLLNTLESFKRLDRKALLVDETAKVWENINIIIGIAFRPSATPKISGRRNVIPLENDKLMRYFDKTRAYAFLVDRLGESLPLSNLVNISDPADIKVVFADPSPVPGCPGWPLRNLLAAVAYLKRSWRWCSFISLRGGHGLSEFKISWDGLEESEPPAVVGWERNREGKLLPQFVDMRQQFDPKKLMEQSVELNLSLIKWRLVPEMQLDRFTSLKVLIFGAGTLRK
;
A
#
# COMPACT_ATOMS: atom_id res chain seq x y z
N MET A 1 24.53 -11.82 13.95
CA MET A 1 23.07 -11.91 13.80
C MET A 1 22.65 -10.87 12.78
N SER A 2 22.01 -11.26 11.67
CA SER A 2 21.52 -10.29 10.67
C SER A 2 20.18 -9.72 11.13
N HIS A 3 20.09 -8.40 11.23
CA HIS A 3 18.82 -7.71 11.47
C HIS A 3 17.90 -7.89 10.25
N LEU A 4 16.64 -8.28 10.48
CA LEU A 4 15.64 -8.36 9.41
C LEU A 4 15.21 -6.95 9.00
N THR A 5 15.43 -6.62 7.74
CA THR A 5 14.96 -5.38 7.12
C THR A 5 13.65 -5.64 6.39
N PHE A 6 12.70 -4.72 6.52
CA PHE A 6 11.40 -4.83 5.85
C PHE A 6 11.26 -3.76 4.78
N VAL A 7 10.65 -4.13 3.66
CA VAL A 7 10.33 -3.20 2.58
C VAL A 7 9.07 -2.41 2.93
N PRO A 8 9.12 -1.06 2.96
CA PRO A 8 7.97 -0.25 3.34
C PRO A 8 6.93 -0.19 2.23
N PHE A 9 5.71 0.18 2.60
CA PHE A 9 4.68 0.52 1.64
C PHE A 9 4.96 1.86 0.97
N CYS A 10 4.54 1.97 -0.29
CA CYS A 10 4.48 3.20 -1.07
C CYS A 10 3.08 3.32 -1.66
N THR A 11 2.43 4.46 -1.44
CA THR A 11 1.07 4.69 -1.92
C THR A 11 1.11 5.14 -3.38
N PHE A 12 0.45 4.39 -4.25
CA PHE A 12 0.26 4.74 -5.65
C PHE A 12 -1.20 5.13 -5.88
N VAL A 13 -1.45 6.37 -6.25
CA VAL A 13 -2.81 6.89 -6.40
C VAL A 13 -3.08 7.21 -7.86
N ASP A 14 -4.03 6.50 -8.46
CA ASP A 14 -4.48 6.72 -9.83
C ASP A 14 -5.16 8.10 -9.96
N THR A 15 -5.07 8.74 -11.13
CA THR A 15 -5.80 9.96 -11.44
C THR A 15 -7.30 9.78 -11.25
N VAL A 16 -7.85 8.62 -11.61
CA VAL A 16 -9.29 8.32 -11.48
C VAL A 16 -9.74 8.35 -10.01
N PHE A 17 -8.87 8.00 -9.07
CA PHE A 17 -9.15 8.13 -7.63
C PHE A 17 -9.39 9.60 -7.24
N TRP A 18 -8.53 10.52 -7.71
CA TRP A 18 -8.65 11.94 -7.40
C TRP A 18 -9.90 12.57 -7.99
N ALA A 19 -10.27 12.18 -9.21
CA ALA A 19 -11.52 12.61 -9.83
C ALA A 19 -12.74 12.18 -8.99
N GLY A 20 -12.76 10.90 -8.57
CA GLY A 20 -13.80 10.34 -7.71
C GLY A 20 -13.84 11.00 -6.34
N LEU A 21 -12.67 11.26 -5.73
CA LEU A 21 -12.54 11.95 -4.46
C LEU A 21 -13.10 13.36 -4.53
N ASN A 22 -12.74 14.11 -5.56
CA ASN A 22 -13.18 15.49 -5.76
C ASN A 22 -14.70 15.57 -5.92
N ARG A 23 -15.28 14.71 -6.76
CA ARG A 23 -16.74 14.62 -6.94
C ARG A 23 -17.45 14.35 -5.62
N ARG A 24 -17.02 13.32 -4.88
CA ARG A 24 -17.61 12.97 -3.58
C ARG A 24 -17.46 14.10 -2.56
N LYS A 25 -16.29 14.75 -2.49
CA LYS A 25 -16.08 15.87 -1.56
C LYS A 25 -16.96 17.07 -1.89
N LEU A 26 -17.10 17.44 -3.16
CA LEU A 26 -17.91 18.59 -3.57
C LEU A 26 -19.41 18.32 -3.46
N ASP A 27 -19.87 17.17 -3.94
CA ASP A 27 -21.29 16.93 -4.15
C ASP A 27 -21.95 16.28 -2.90
N GLU A 28 -21.24 15.33 -2.27
CA GLU A 28 -21.79 14.48 -1.21
C GLU A 28 -21.34 14.91 0.19
N TRP A 29 -20.03 14.99 0.44
CA TRP A 29 -19.49 15.16 1.79
C TRP A 29 -19.43 16.61 2.23
N ARG A 30 -19.18 17.54 1.30
CA ARG A 30 -19.09 18.98 1.54
C ARG A 30 -18.12 19.29 2.70
N LEU A 31 -18.61 19.87 3.79
CA LEU A 31 -17.79 20.22 4.96
C LEU A 31 -17.57 19.05 5.93
N ASP A 32 -18.18 17.88 5.70
CA ASP A 32 -17.98 16.71 6.56
C ASP A 32 -16.53 16.21 6.45
N GLU A 33 -15.87 16.09 7.61
CA GLU A 33 -14.51 15.58 7.78
C GLU A 33 -14.49 14.19 8.44
N THR A 34 -15.67 13.57 8.63
CA THR A 34 -15.79 12.23 9.18
C THR A 34 -14.96 11.24 8.34
N PRO A 35 -14.12 10.39 8.96
CA PRO A 35 -13.31 9.41 8.24
C PRO A 35 -14.16 8.53 7.32
N ARG A 36 -13.68 8.29 6.11
CA ARG A 36 -14.36 7.45 5.10
C ARG A 36 -13.59 6.14 4.92
N ASP A 37 -14.31 5.03 4.81
CA ASP A 37 -13.67 3.75 4.51
C ASP A 37 -13.08 3.76 3.10
N LEU A 38 -11.90 3.15 2.98
CA LEU A 38 -11.16 3.04 1.74
C LEU A 38 -10.55 1.65 1.61
N SER A 39 -10.49 1.13 0.39
CA SER A 39 -9.86 -0.14 0.06
C SER A 39 -8.64 0.10 -0.83
N GLY A 40 -7.49 -0.46 -0.48
CA GLY A 40 -6.27 -0.43 -1.28
C GLY A 40 -5.87 -1.81 -1.78
N MET A 41 -5.35 -1.88 -3.00
CA MET A 41 -4.92 -3.13 -3.62
C MET A 41 -3.40 -3.25 -3.60
N ILE A 42 -2.89 -4.45 -3.34
CA ILE A 42 -1.47 -4.76 -3.48
C ILE A 42 -1.24 -5.72 -4.65
N SER A 43 -0.04 -5.67 -5.22
CA SER A 43 0.41 -6.64 -6.22
C SER A 43 1.36 -7.64 -5.57
N LEU A 44 1.18 -8.93 -5.86
CA LEU A 44 2.13 -9.99 -5.49
C LEU A 44 3.12 -10.32 -6.62
N TYR A 45 2.94 -9.69 -7.79
CA TYR A 45 3.70 -9.99 -9.00
C TYR A 45 4.74 -8.91 -9.31
N ASP A 46 4.82 -7.87 -8.49
CA ASP A 46 5.83 -6.82 -8.64
C ASP A 46 7.22 -7.44 -8.44
N SER A 47 8.03 -7.41 -9.48
CA SER A 47 9.38 -7.95 -9.52
C SER A 47 10.48 -6.90 -9.69
N MET A 48 10.07 -5.63 -9.80
CA MET A 48 10.93 -4.48 -10.06
C MET A 48 10.62 -3.37 -9.07
N GLY A 49 11.66 -2.72 -8.55
CA GLY A 49 11.57 -1.63 -7.59
C GLY A 49 12.03 -2.01 -6.18
N ASP A 50 11.87 -1.08 -5.26
CA ASP A 50 12.38 -1.11 -3.89
C ASP A 50 11.30 -0.89 -2.82
N MET A 51 10.02 -0.85 -3.22
CA MET A 51 8.88 -0.54 -2.34
C MET A 51 7.70 -1.47 -2.58
N CYS A 52 6.90 -1.73 -1.54
CA CYS A 52 5.64 -2.44 -1.64
C CYS A 52 4.54 -1.49 -2.13
N ARG A 53 4.01 -1.67 -3.34
CA ARG A 53 3.00 -0.77 -3.89
C ARG A 53 1.62 -1.04 -3.29
N LEU A 54 1.00 0.01 -2.73
CA LEU A 54 -0.41 0.04 -2.33
C LEU A 54 -1.16 0.96 -3.29
N SER A 55 -1.95 0.38 -4.19
CA SER A 55 -2.67 1.09 -5.25
C SER A 55 -4.05 1.54 -4.80
N LEU A 56 -4.36 2.82 -5.04
CA LEU A 56 -5.67 3.44 -4.84
C LEU A 56 -6.25 3.87 -6.19
N SER A 57 -7.46 3.44 -6.51
CA SER A 57 -8.15 3.68 -7.80
C SER A 57 -9.62 4.06 -7.56
N HIS A 58 -10.46 4.10 -8.62
CA HIS A 58 -11.90 4.29 -8.46
C HIS A 58 -12.56 3.23 -7.55
N GLU A 59 -12.10 1.98 -7.63
CA GLU A 59 -12.62 0.85 -6.85
C GLU A 59 -12.35 1.03 -5.36
N SER A 60 -11.35 1.85 -4.98
CA SER A 60 -10.99 2.07 -3.58
C SER A 60 -12.12 2.63 -2.71
N PHE A 61 -13.14 3.21 -3.32
CA PHE A 61 -14.30 3.70 -2.61
C PHE A 61 -15.45 2.68 -2.49
N GLU A 62 -15.28 1.48 -3.05
CA GLU A 62 -16.25 0.41 -2.95
C GLU A 62 -16.12 -0.29 -1.59
N PRO A 63 -17.25 -0.57 -0.92
CA PRO A 63 -17.23 -1.26 0.35
C PRO A 63 -16.84 -2.73 0.15
N ARG A 64 -15.91 -3.21 0.98
CA ARG A 64 -15.61 -4.65 1.16
C ARG A 64 -15.13 -5.39 -0.09
N LEU A 65 -14.19 -4.78 -0.82
CA LEU A 65 -13.46 -5.48 -1.88
C LEU A 65 -12.73 -6.71 -1.32
N PRO A 66 -13.05 -7.94 -1.80
CA PRO A 66 -12.38 -9.15 -1.34
C PRO A 66 -10.89 -9.11 -1.63
N GLY A 67 -10.07 -9.42 -0.62
CA GLY A 67 -8.62 -9.39 -0.79
C GLY A 67 -8.07 -7.98 -1.03
N ALA A 68 -8.71 -6.93 -0.48
CA ALA A 68 -8.16 -5.58 -0.39
C ALA A 68 -7.70 -5.24 1.04
N TYR A 69 -6.77 -4.31 1.17
CA TYR A 69 -6.43 -3.67 2.44
C TYR A 69 -7.48 -2.62 2.76
N HIS A 70 -8.21 -2.81 3.86
CA HIS A 70 -9.16 -1.81 4.33
C HIS A 70 -8.48 -0.80 5.24
N GLY A 71 -8.73 0.48 4.96
CA GLY A 71 -8.22 1.61 5.71
C GLY A 71 -9.24 2.74 5.73
N ARG A 72 -8.83 3.90 6.25
CA ARG A 72 -9.69 5.08 6.35
C ARG A 72 -9.00 6.31 5.78
N LEU A 73 -9.78 7.10 5.05
CA LEU A 73 -9.41 8.37 4.49
C LEU A 73 -9.96 9.50 5.36
N MET A 74 -9.07 10.32 5.89
CA MET A 74 -9.42 11.57 6.59
C MET A 74 -9.19 12.75 5.65
N LEU A 75 -10.27 13.45 5.31
CA LEU A 75 -10.21 14.61 4.42
C LEU A 75 -10.58 15.87 5.18
N LEU A 76 -9.59 16.72 5.40
CA LEU A 76 -9.72 17.98 6.13
C LEU A 76 -10.01 19.12 5.14
N ASN A 77 -10.83 20.08 5.56
CA ASN A 77 -11.27 21.20 4.73
C ASN A 77 -10.21 22.31 4.63
N THR A 78 -9.37 22.48 5.65
CA THR A 78 -8.37 23.55 5.73
C THR A 78 -6.95 23.01 5.85
N LEU A 79 -6.00 23.76 5.29
CA LEU A 79 -4.58 23.46 5.42
C LEU A 79 -4.10 23.62 6.87
N GLU A 80 -4.69 24.53 7.62
CA GLU A 80 -4.41 24.77 9.04
C GLU A 80 -4.80 23.56 9.89
N SER A 81 -5.99 22.98 9.68
CA SER A 81 -6.41 21.74 10.34
C SER A 81 -5.44 20.60 10.04
N PHE A 82 -5.00 20.47 8.79
CA PHE A 82 -4.02 19.46 8.38
C PHE A 82 -2.67 19.63 9.08
N LYS A 83 -2.16 20.87 9.17
CA LYS A 83 -0.88 21.16 9.84
C LYS A 83 -0.92 20.93 11.34
N ARG A 84 -2.08 21.14 11.98
CA ARG A 84 -2.29 20.96 13.43
C ARG A 84 -2.52 19.50 13.84
N LEU A 85 -2.72 18.59 12.88
CA LEU A 85 -3.02 17.20 13.15
C LEU A 85 -1.87 16.52 13.91
N ASP A 86 -2.17 15.92 15.06
CA ASP A 86 -1.20 15.09 15.78
C ASP A 86 -1.06 13.73 15.08
N ARG A 87 -0.08 13.66 14.19
CA ARG A 87 0.29 12.46 13.43
C ARG A 87 0.69 11.28 14.33
N LYS A 88 1.22 11.54 15.53
CA LYS A 88 1.65 10.47 16.44
C LYS A 88 0.43 9.88 17.13
N ALA A 89 -0.45 10.74 17.67
CA ALA A 89 -1.69 10.29 18.30
C ALA A 89 -2.58 9.52 17.32
N LEU A 90 -2.73 10.01 16.08
CA LEU A 90 -3.50 9.32 15.04
C LEU A 90 -2.96 7.91 14.76
N LEU A 91 -1.65 7.79 14.60
CA LEU A 91 -1.03 6.49 14.32
C LEU A 91 -1.22 5.49 15.49
N VAL A 92 -1.17 5.97 16.73
CA VAL A 92 -1.44 5.16 17.92
C VAL A 92 -2.91 4.69 17.97
N ASP A 93 -3.85 5.58 17.68
CA ASP A 93 -5.28 5.26 17.63
C ASP A 93 -5.62 4.22 16.55
N GLU A 94 -5.09 4.37 15.33
CA GLU A 94 -5.25 3.36 14.27
C GLU A 94 -4.64 2.00 14.65
N THR A 95 -3.49 2.02 15.31
CA THR A 95 -2.82 0.79 15.74
C THR A 95 -3.60 0.07 16.85
N ALA A 96 -4.25 0.81 17.74
CA ALA A 96 -5.12 0.22 18.75
C ALA A 96 -6.28 -0.56 18.11
N LYS A 97 -6.85 -0.06 17.02
CA LYS A 97 -7.93 -0.73 16.27
C LYS A 97 -7.45 -2.00 15.56
N VAL A 98 -6.26 -1.95 14.96
CA VAL A 98 -5.62 -3.16 14.42
C VAL A 98 -5.43 -4.20 15.53
N TRP A 99 -5.03 -3.75 16.72
CA TRP A 99 -4.85 -4.62 17.87
C TRP A 99 -6.16 -5.24 18.39
N GLU A 100 -7.23 -4.46 18.44
CA GLU A 100 -8.58 -4.94 18.79
C GLU A 100 -9.06 -6.00 17.79
N ASN A 101 -8.81 -5.80 16.50
CA ASN A 101 -9.14 -6.81 15.49
C ASN A 101 -8.35 -8.11 15.69
N ILE A 102 -7.07 -8.03 16.03
CA ILE A 102 -6.27 -9.21 16.38
C ILE A 102 -6.92 -9.93 17.58
N ASN A 103 -7.32 -9.19 18.62
CA ASN A 103 -7.99 -9.74 19.80
C ASN A 103 -9.35 -10.38 19.47
N ILE A 104 -10.17 -9.76 18.62
CA ILE A 104 -11.50 -10.26 18.22
C ILE A 104 -11.39 -11.54 17.38
N ILE A 105 -10.48 -11.56 16.40
CA ILE A 105 -10.24 -12.73 15.54
C ILE A 105 -9.76 -13.93 16.37
N ILE A 106 -9.14 -13.67 17.52
CA ILE A 106 -8.45 -14.67 18.35
C ILE A 106 -9.22 -14.98 19.65
N GLY A 107 -10.23 -14.20 20.02
CA GLY A 107 -11.03 -14.40 21.25
C GLY A 107 -10.27 -14.12 22.55
N ILE A 108 -9.25 -13.25 22.54
CA ILE A 108 -8.39 -12.97 23.70
C ILE A 108 -8.37 -11.46 23.96
N ALA A 109 -8.62 -11.03 25.20
CA ALA A 109 -8.62 -9.62 25.59
C ALA A 109 -7.34 -9.23 26.33
N PHE A 110 -6.26 -8.88 25.62
CA PHE A 110 -5.04 -8.31 26.23
C PHE A 110 -4.25 -7.44 25.23
N ARG A 111 -3.38 -6.55 25.71
CA ARG A 111 -2.45 -5.73 24.90
C ARG A 111 -1.01 -6.16 25.25
N PRO A 112 -0.21 -6.74 24.34
CA PRO A 112 1.20 -6.99 24.54
C PRO A 112 2.02 -5.74 24.20
N SER A 113 3.26 -5.81 24.62
CA SER A 113 4.05 -4.62 24.90
C SER A 113 5.51 -4.77 24.46
N ALA A 114 5.81 -5.70 23.55
CA ALA A 114 7.17 -5.85 23.02
C ALA A 114 7.19 -6.00 21.50
N THR A 115 8.01 -5.19 20.85
CA THR A 115 8.49 -5.49 19.49
C THR A 115 9.50 -6.64 19.58
N PRO A 116 9.25 -7.80 18.96
CA PRO A 116 10.17 -8.92 19.01
C PRO A 116 11.56 -8.52 18.48
N LYS A 117 12.65 -8.88 19.18
CA LYS A 117 14.00 -8.80 18.60
C LYS A 117 14.15 -9.87 17.53
N ILE A 118 14.07 -9.43 16.28
CA ILE A 118 14.02 -10.31 15.12
C ILE A 118 15.42 -10.75 14.71
N SER A 119 15.66 -12.06 14.70
CA SER A 119 16.80 -12.68 14.04
C SER A 119 16.32 -13.70 13.01
N GLY A 120 16.89 -13.64 11.79
CA GLY A 120 16.45 -14.43 10.64
C GLY A 120 17.53 -15.36 10.11
N ARG A 121 17.18 -16.61 9.79
CA ARG A 121 17.98 -17.48 8.90
C ARG A 121 17.15 -17.84 7.66
N ARG A 122 17.83 -17.89 6.50
CA ARG A 122 17.24 -18.19 5.18
C ARG A 122 17.44 -19.66 4.87
N ASN A 123 16.37 -20.36 4.49
CA ASN A 123 16.42 -21.70 3.90
C ASN A 123 15.54 -21.73 2.65
N VAL A 124 15.90 -22.57 1.67
CA VAL A 124 15.10 -22.86 0.48
C VAL A 124 14.52 -24.25 0.68
N ILE A 125 13.19 -24.40 0.56
CA ILE A 125 12.48 -25.67 0.78
C ILE A 125 11.73 -26.03 -0.51
N PRO A 126 11.61 -27.33 -0.85
CA PRO A 126 10.74 -27.79 -1.94
C PRO A 126 9.27 -27.69 -1.51
N LEU A 127 8.74 -26.47 -1.44
CA LEU A 127 7.31 -26.23 -1.44
C LEU A 127 6.89 -25.78 -2.84
N GLU A 128 5.83 -26.38 -3.38
CA GLU A 128 5.31 -25.98 -4.68
C GLU A 128 4.57 -24.65 -4.56
N ASN A 129 5.14 -23.59 -5.15
CA ASN A 129 4.53 -22.26 -5.20
C ASN A 129 3.11 -22.29 -5.76
N ASP A 130 2.88 -23.12 -6.78
CA ASP A 130 1.58 -23.26 -7.45
C ASP A 130 0.46 -23.72 -6.51
N LYS A 131 0.75 -24.61 -5.55
CA LYS A 131 -0.25 -25.07 -4.58
C LYS A 131 -0.65 -23.95 -3.63
N LEU A 132 0.32 -23.17 -3.14
CA LEU A 132 0.08 -22.03 -2.26
C LEU A 132 -0.67 -20.91 -3.00
N MET A 133 -0.28 -20.62 -4.26
CA MET A 133 -0.95 -19.64 -5.10
C MET A 133 -2.40 -20.03 -5.38
N ARG A 134 -2.68 -21.31 -5.69
CA ARG A 134 -4.06 -21.79 -5.85
C ARG A 134 -4.90 -21.61 -4.59
N TYR A 135 -4.33 -21.86 -3.41
CA TYR A 135 -5.01 -21.62 -2.14
C TYR A 135 -5.30 -20.13 -1.94
N PHE A 136 -4.33 -19.27 -2.22
CA PHE A 136 -4.49 -17.82 -2.16
C PHE A 136 -5.55 -17.32 -3.14
N ASP A 137 -5.53 -17.75 -4.40
CA ASP A 137 -6.50 -17.32 -5.41
C ASP A 137 -7.94 -17.73 -5.05
N LYS A 138 -8.10 -18.91 -4.43
CA LYS A 138 -9.39 -19.41 -3.95
C LYS A 138 -9.91 -18.66 -2.72
N THR A 139 -9.05 -18.36 -1.76
CA THR A 139 -9.46 -17.83 -0.44
C THR A 139 -9.32 -16.32 -0.31
N ARG A 140 -8.44 -15.72 -1.11
CA ARG A 140 -7.96 -14.33 -0.98
C ARG A 140 -7.43 -14.00 0.42
N ALA A 141 -6.97 -15.02 1.16
CA ALA A 141 -6.44 -14.85 2.51
C ALA A 141 -5.01 -14.29 2.46
N TYR A 142 -4.79 -13.13 3.06
CA TYR A 142 -3.47 -12.50 3.15
C TYR A 142 -2.46 -13.26 3.99
N ALA A 143 -2.92 -14.15 4.87
CA ALA A 143 -2.09 -15.07 5.61
C ALA A 143 -2.83 -16.38 5.89
N PHE A 144 -2.10 -17.49 5.86
CA PHE A 144 -2.60 -18.84 6.12
C PHE A 144 -1.44 -19.74 6.59
N LEU A 145 -1.74 -20.97 6.96
CA LEU A 145 -0.73 -21.93 7.45
C LEU A 145 -0.46 -22.99 6.41
N VAL A 146 0.76 -23.53 6.42
CA VAL A 146 1.07 -24.80 5.77
C VAL A 146 1.64 -25.77 6.79
N ASP A 147 1.17 -27.00 6.79
CA ASP A 147 1.67 -28.03 7.70
C ASP A 147 2.92 -28.74 7.16
N ARG A 148 3.41 -29.75 7.90
CA ARG A 148 4.57 -30.57 7.50
C ARG A 148 4.34 -31.39 6.22
N LEU A 149 3.09 -31.68 5.88
CA LEU A 149 2.70 -32.41 4.67
C LEU A 149 2.54 -31.48 3.45
N GLY A 150 2.62 -30.17 3.66
CA GLY A 150 2.41 -29.17 2.61
C GLY A 150 0.93 -28.85 2.37
N GLU A 151 0.03 -29.20 3.30
CA GLU A 151 -1.39 -28.84 3.22
C GLU A 151 -1.65 -27.46 3.78
N SER A 152 -2.47 -26.69 3.06
CA SER A 152 -2.80 -25.30 3.42
C SER A 152 -4.02 -25.25 4.32
N LEU A 153 -3.90 -24.57 5.45
CA LEU A 153 -4.93 -24.43 6.49
C LEU A 153 -5.23 -22.95 6.75
N PRO A 154 -6.47 -22.59 7.11
CA PRO A 154 -6.80 -21.22 7.50
C PRO A 154 -5.96 -20.75 8.68
N LEU A 155 -5.67 -19.44 8.76
CA LEU A 155 -4.89 -18.87 9.86
C LEU A 155 -5.53 -19.11 11.24
N SER A 156 -6.85 -19.23 11.32
CA SER A 156 -7.58 -19.53 12.56
C SER A 156 -7.14 -20.84 13.21
N ASN A 157 -6.62 -21.80 12.44
CA ASN A 157 -6.12 -23.07 12.97
C ASN A 157 -4.84 -22.89 13.81
N LEU A 158 -4.20 -21.72 13.77
CA LEU A 158 -2.98 -21.42 14.53
C LEU A 158 -3.20 -21.64 16.03
N VAL A 159 -4.40 -21.37 16.55
CA VAL A 159 -4.76 -21.60 17.96
C VAL A 159 -4.48 -23.04 18.40
N ASN A 160 -4.71 -24.02 17.52
CA ASN A 160 -4.59 -25.45 17.83
C ASN A 160 -3.16 -25.99 17.71
N ILE A 161 -2.21 -25.21 17.20
CA ILE A 161 -0.83 -25.68 16.98
C ILE A 161 0.02 -25.51 18.25
N SER A 162 0.65 -26.58 18.71
CA SER A 162 1.48 -26.53 19.93
C SER A 162 2.93 -26.19 19.65
N ASP A 163 3.56 -26.82 18.66
CA ASP A 163 4.98 -26.63 18.31
C ASP A 163 5.12 -25.76 17.05
N PRO A 164 5.94 -24.68 17.06
CA PRO A 164 6.24 -23.88 15.87
C PRO A 164 6.90 -24.68 14.73
N ALA A 165 7.46 -25.86 14.99
CA ALA A 165 8.01 -26.76 13.97
C ALA A 165 6.95 -27.54 13.18
N ASP A 166 5.69 -27.54 13.63
CA ASP A 166 4.60 -28.24 12.95
C ASP A 166 4.03 -27.49 11.75
N ILE A 167 4.27 -26.17 11.69
CA ILE A 167 3.68 -25.29 10.69
C ILE A 167 4.68 -24.29 10.14
N LYS A 168 4.32 -23.69 9.01
CA LYS A 168 4.89 -22.42 8.54
C LYS A 168 3.75 -21.47 8.21
N VAL A 169 3.93 -20.20 8.54
CA VAL A 169 2.94 -19.15 8.27
C VAL A 169 3.22 -18.57 6.89
N VAL A 170 2.32 -18.80 5.94
CA VAL A 170 2.40 -18.20 4.60
C VAL A 170 1.73 -16.83 4.65
N PHE A 171 2.34 -15.83 4.03
CA PHE A 171 1.74 -14.51 3.88
C PHE A 171 1.92 -13.98 2.45
N ALA A 172 0.89 -13.31 1.96
CA ALA A 172 0.90 -12.60 0.68
C ALA A 172 1.85 -11.40 0.80
N ASP A 173 3.01 -11.49 0.16
CA ASP A 173 4.10 -10.54 0.30
C ASP A 173 4.18 -9.58 -0.90
N PRO A 174 3.86 -8.29 -0.73
CA PRO A 174 3.96 -7.30 -1.81
C PRO A 174 5.40 -6.83 -2.07
N SER A 175 6.41 -7.39 -1.40
CA SER A 175 7.80 -6.98 -1.56
C SER A 175 8.39 -7.43 -2.91
N PRO A 176 8.83 -6.49 -3.77
CA PRO A 176 9.57 -6.83 -4.98
C PRO A 176 11.03 -7.21 -4.68
N VAL A 177 11.51 -6.99 -3.45
CA VAL A 177 12.94 -7.14 -3.10
C VAL A 177 13.25 -8.56 -2.64
N PRO A 178 14.10 -9.33 -3.34
CA PRO A 178 14.46 -10.68 -2.93
C PRO A 178 15.06 -10.74 -1.53
N GLY A 179 14.61 -11.70 -0.72
CA GLY A 179 15.16 -11.93 0.63
C GLY A 179 14.87 -10.84 1.65
N CYS A 180 14.00 -9.87 1.32
CA CYS A 180 13.48 -8.86 2.24
C CYS A 180 11.94 -8.92 2.23
N PRO A 181 11.28 -9.24 3.35
CA PRO A 181 9.83 -9.30 3.42
C PRO A 181 9.22 -7.88 3.41
N GLY A 182 8.00 -7.76 2.92
CA GLY A 182 7.23 -6.52 3.00
C GLY A 182 6.80 -6.18 4.42
N TRP A 183 6.40 -4.93 4.63
CA TRP A 183 5.84 -4.44 5.89
C TRP A 183 4.67 -5.27 6.48
N PRO A 184 3.77 -5.93 5.70
CA PRO A 184 2.70 -6.74 6.27
C PRO A 184 3.16 -7.80 7.28
N LEU A 185 4.37 -8.34 7.09
CA LEU A 185 4.92 -9.35 7.99
C LEU A 185 5.09 -8.82 9.42
N ARG A 186 5.27 -7.52 9.64
CA ARG A 186 5.43 -6.94 10.98
C ARG A 186 4.21 -7.18 11.86
N ASN A 187 3.03 -6.87 11.32
CA ASN A 187 1.77 -7.01 12.05
C ASN A 187 1.42 -8.48 12.24
N LEU A 188 1.66 -9.31 11.21
CA LEU A 188 1.45 -10.75 11.30
C LEU A 188 2.37 -11.41 12.34
N LEU A 189 3.65 -11.04 12.34
CA LEU A 189 4.62 -11.50 13.34
C LEU A 189 4.18 -11.12 14.75
N ALA A 190 3.77 -9.86 14.96
CA ALA A 190 3.27 -9.41 16.26
C ALA A 190 2.03 -10.20 16.71
N ALA A 191 1.09 -10.47 15.79
CA ALA A 191 -0.09 -11.28 16.06
C ALA A 191 0.26 -12.74 16.43
N VAL A 192 1.18 -13.37 15.69
CA VAL A 192 1.64 -14.75 15.97
C VAL A 192 2.37 -14.83 17.32
N ALA A 193 3.31 -13.90 17.57
CA ALA A 193 4.05 -13.85 18.83
C ALA A 193 3.12 -13.64 20.02
N TYR A 194 2.09 -12.81 19.85
CA TYR A 194 1.07 -12.56 20.87
C TYR A 194 0.20 -13.79 21.13
N LEU A 195 -0.29 -14.44 20.08
CA LEU A 195 -1.12 -15.64 20.20
C LEU A 195 -0.34 -16.82 20.80
N LYS A 196 0.93 -16.96 20.43
CA LYS A 196 1.80 -18.06 20.86
C LYS A 196 2.92 -17.56 21.76
N ARG A 197 2.57 -17.11 22.97
CA ARG A 197 3.54 -16.57 23.95
C ARG A 197 4.62 -17.57 24.38
N SER A 198 4.34 -18.88 24.31
CA SER A 198 5.31 -19.93 24.57
C SER A 198 6.33 -20.10 23.44
N TRP A 199 6.01 -19.65 22.23
CA TRP A 199 6.92 -19.73 21.09
C TRP A 199 8.02 -18.68 21.22
N ARG A 200 9.20 -19.05 20.72
CA ARG A 200 10.38 -18.18 20.63
C ARG A 200 10.85 -18.00 19.19
N TRP A 201 10.18 -18.67 18.25
CA TRP A 201 10.42 -18.56 16.83
C TRP A 201 9.22 -19.07 16.05
N CYS A 202 9.12 -18.67 14.78
CA CYS A 202 8.22 -19.23 13.79
C CYS A 202 8.83 -19.08 12.39
N SER A 203 8.44 -19.96 11.48
CA SER A 203 8.78 -19.83 10.06
C SER A 203 7.69 -19.08 9.31
N PHE A 204 8.09 -18.11 8.48
CA PHE A 204 7.22 -17.35 7.61
C PHE A 204 7.62 -17.54 6.15
N ILE A 205 6.67 -17.91 5.29
CA ILE A 205 6.89 -18.05 3.84
C ILE A 205 6.28 -16.84 3.15
N SER A 206 7.09 -16.10 2.39
CA SER A 206 6.57 -15.06 1.50
C SER A 206 6.01 -15.69 0.23
N LEU A 207 4.72 -15.50 0.01
CA LEU A 207 4.05 -15.83 -1.23
C LEU A 207 4.16 -14.66 -2.21
N ARG A 208 4.88 -14.87 -3.30
CA ARG A 208 5.11 -13.90 -4.39
C ARG A 208 4.82 -14.59 -5.71
N GLY A 209 4.12 -13.92 -6.61
CA GLY A 209 3.72 -14.48 -7.89
C GLY A 209 4.84 -14.51 -8.93
N GLY A 210 5.78 -13.55 -8.88
CA GLY A 210 6.88 -13.42 -9.85
C GLY A 210 8.24 -13.97 -9.40
N HIS A 211 8.37 -14.34 -8.13
CA HIS A 211 9.62 -14.83 -7.53
C HIS A 211 9.37 -16.14 -6.77
N GLY A 212 10.41 -16.96 -6.64
CA GLY A 212 10.34 -18.16 -5.80
C GLY A 212 10.01 -17.85 -4.34
N LEU A 213 9.52 -18.86 -3.62
CA LEU A 213 9.20 -18.76 -2.20
C LEU A 213 10.47 -18.41 -1.38
N SER A 214 10.34 -17.45 -0.47
CA SER A 214 11.39 -17.15 0.51
C SER A 214 10.90 -17.51 1.91
N GLU A 215 11.71 -18.26 2.64
CA GLU A 215 11.45 -18.59 4.04
C GLU A 215 12.23 -17.66 4.97
N PHE A 216 11.51 -17.08 5.93
CA PHE A 216 12.02 -16.25 7.01
C PHE A 216 11.78 -16.98 8.33
N LYS A 217 12.81 -17.66 8.84
CA LYS A 217 12.76 -18.22 10.19
C LYS A 217 13.09 -17.12 11.19
N ILE A 218 12.07 -16.58 11.84
CA ILE A 218 12.18 -15.42 12.74
C ILE A 218 12.11 -15.89 14.18
N SER A 219 13.11 -15.52 14.99
CA SER A 219 13.08 -15.69 16.45
C SER A 219 12.70 -14.41 17.16
N TRP A 220 12.19 -14.52 18.38
CA TRP A 220 11.92 -13.41 19.27
C TRP A 220 12.10 -13.79 20.74
N ASP A 221 12.45 -12.77 21.54
CA ASP A 221 12.50 -12.88 22.99
C ASP A 221 11.10 -12.97 23.60
N GLY A 222 11.01 -13.41 24.86
CA GLY A 222 9.73 -13.45 25.58
C GLY A 222 9.04 -12.09 25.61
N LEU A 223 7.70 -12.09 25.48
CA LEU A 223 6.90 -10.88 25.60
C LEU A 223 6.74 -10.52 27.08
N GLU A 224 7.56 -9.59 27.58
CA GLU A 224 7.40 -8.96 28.90
C GLU A 224 6.19 -8.02 28.93
N GLU A 225 5.66 -7.75 30.14
CA GLU A 225 4.60 -6.77 30.41
C GLU A 225 5.20 -5.38 30.66
N SER A 226 5.59 -4.66 29.60
CA SER A 226 6.18 -3.31 29.67
C SER A 226 5.84 -2.54 28.42
N GLU A 227 5.18 -1.39 28.52
CA GLU A 227 4.87 -0.36 27.50
C GLU A 227 4.45 -0.81 26.06
N PRO A 228 3.41 -0.20 25.46
CA PRO A 228 2.96 -0.58 24.12
C PRO A 228 4.11 -0.53 23.09
N PRO A 229 4.14 -1.48 22.12
CA PRO A 229 5.23 -1.56 21.16
C PRO A 229 5.36 -0.25 20.37
N ALA A 230 6.60 0.11 20.01
CA ALA A 230 6.86 1.31 19.24
C ALA A 230 6.09 1.27 17.91
N VAL A 231 5.20 2.25 17.73
CA VAL A 231 4.37 2.35 16.54
C VAL A 231 5.08 3.16 15.46
N VAL A 232 5.20 2.57 14.27
CA VAL A 232 5.78 3.20 13.07
C VAL A 232 4.87 2.92 11.89
N GLY A 233 4.90 3.77 10.85
CA GLY A 233 4.00 3.56 9.72
C GLY A 233 3.90 4.71 8.72
N TRP A 234 4.33 5.92 9.09
CA TRP A 234 4.28 7.07 8.18
C TRP A 234 5.18 6.86 6.96
N GLU A 235 4.57 6.97 5.78
CA GLU A 235 5.26 6.92 4.50
C GLU A 235 6.22 8.11 4.37
N ARG A 236 7.40 7.85 3.78
CA ARG A 236 8.38 8.89 3.44
C ARG A 236 8.03 9.48 2.08
N ASN A 237 8.28 10.78 1.89
CA ASN A 237 8.16 11.40 0.57
C ASN A 237 9.25 10.89 -0.39
N ARG A 238 9.22 11.34 -1.65
CA ARG A 238 10.21 10.98 -2.68
C ARG A 238 11.66 11.34 -2.34
N GLU A 239 11.87 12.24 -1.37
CA GLU A 239 13.19 12.62 -0.84
C GLU A 239 13.61 11.79 0.38
N GLY A 240 12.81 10.81 0.81
CA GLY A 240 13.07 9.98 1.98
C GLY A 240 12.74 10.66 3.32
N LYS A 241 12.04 11.80 3.33
CA LYS A 241 11.67 12.55 4.55
C LYS A 241 10.27 12.19 5.03
N LEU A 242 10.03 12.26 6.34
CA LEU A 242 8.72 12.05 6.97
C LEU A 242 7.82 13.30 6.88
N LEU A 243 7.56 13.72 5.64
CA LEU A 243 6.77 14.90 5.30
C LEU A 243 5.59 14.52 4.40
N PRO A 244 4.48 15.29 4.46
CA PRO A 244 3.39 15.16 3.51
C PRO A 244 3.86 15.24 2.05
N GLN A 245 3.16 14.51 1.18
CA GLN A 245 3.35 14.62 -0.26
C GLN A 245 2.30 15.57 -0.84
N PHE A 246 2.71 16.40 -1.81
CA PHE A 246 1.83 17.26 -2.58
C PHE A 246 1.88 16.84 -4.04
N VAL A 247 0.71 16.77 -4.69
CA VAL A 247 0.61 16.40 -6.10
C VAL A 247 -0.15 17.49 -6.83
N ASP A 248 0.45 18.02 -7.89
CA ASP A 248 -0.22 18.94 -8.82
C ASP A 248 -0.83 18.13 -9.95
N MET A 249 -2.17 18.12 -10.01
CA MET A 249 -2.92 17.42 -11.05
C MET A 249 -3.61 18.36 -12.05
N ARG A 250 -3.20 19.62 -12.11
CA ARG A 250 -3.79 20.58 -13.06
C ARG A 250 -3.61 20.14 -14.51
N GLN A 251 -2.51 19.47 -14.85
CA GLN A 251 -2.32 18.96 -16.23
C GLN A 251 -3.36 17.91 -16.63
N GLN A 252 -3.96 17.21 -15.66
CA GLN A 252 -4.94 16.15 -15.87
C GLN A 252 -6.39 16.64 -15.73
N PHE A 253 -6.63 17.68 -14.92
CA PHE A 253 -8.00 18.13 -14.58
C PHE A 253 -8.35 19.56 -14.97
N ASP A 254 -7.39 20.43 -15.27
CA ASP A 254 -7.69 21.82 -15.66
C ASP A 254 -8.16 21.86 -17.13
N PRO A 255 -9.43 22.24 -17.41
CA PRO A 255 -9.96 22.24 -18.77
C PRO A 255 -9.15 23.13 -19.72
N LYS A 256 -8.58 24.22 -19.21
CA LYS A 256 -7.76 25.14 -20.03
C LYS A 256 -6.45 24.47 -20.45
N LYS A 257 -5.76 23.81 -19.52
CA LYS A 257 -4.51 23.09 -19.82
C LYS A 257 -4.74 21.90 -20.74
N LEU A 258 -5.83 21.16 -20.54
CA LEU A 258 -6.21 20.05 -21.43
C LEU A 258 -6.45 20.54 -22.86
N MET A 259 -7.13 21.68 -23.02
CA MET A 259 -7.33 22.32 -24.32
C MET A 259 -6.00 22.76 -24.95
N GLU A 260 -5.14 23.44 -24.19
CA GLU A 260 -3.80 23.87 -24.64
C GLU A 260 -2.97 22.67 -25.13
N GLN A 261 -2.91 21.57 -24.36
CA GLN A 261 -2.23 20.33 -24.75
C GLN A 261 -2.83 19.70 -26.01
N SER A 262 -4.16 19.69 -26.14
CA SER A 262 -4.82 19.14 -27.33
C SER A 262 -4.49 19.95 -28.59
N VAL A 263 -4.43 21.28 -28.50
CA VAL A 263 -4.06 22.15 -29.62
C VAL A 263 -2.59 21.94 -29.98
N GLU A 264 -1.70 21.89 -28.99
CA GLU A 264 -0.27 21.69 -29.19
C GLU A 264 0.04 20.32 -29.84
N LEU A 265 -0.63 19.25 -29.39
CA LEU A 265 -0.51 17.93 -29.98
C LEU A 265 -0.96 17.92 -31.44
N ASN A 266 -2.09 18.56 -31.76
CA ASN A 266 -2.58 18.65 -33.14
C ASN A 266 -1.57 19.35 -34.06
N LEU A 267 -1.00 20.48 -33.64
CA LEU A 267 0.04 21.19 -34.39
C LEU A 267 1.33 20.36 -34.52
N SER A 268 1.71 19.66 -33.46
CA SER A 268 2.88 18.76 -33.45
C SER A 268 2.70 17.59 -34.41
N LEU A 269 1.50 17.02 -34.50
CA LEU A 269 1.19 15.95 -35.45
C LEU A 269 1.30 16.43 -36.91
N ILE A 270 0.85 17.65 -37.21
CA ILE A 270 1.03 18.26 -38.54
C ILE A 270 2.52 18.41 -38.86
N LYS A 271 3.30 18.96 -37.92
CA LYS A 271 4.76 19.06 -38.05
C LYS A 271 5.38 17.70 -38.35
N TRP A 272 5.13 16.69 -37.51
CA TRP A 272 5.78 15.39 -37.64
C TRP A 272 5.41 14.63 -38.91
N ARG A 273 4.15 14.73 -39.36
CA ARG A 273 3.64 13.94 -40.49
C ARG A 273 3.84 14.60 -41.84
N LEU A 274 3.74 15.93 -41.91
CA LEU A 274 3.65 16.66 -43.18
C LEU A 274 4.84 17.59 -43.39
N VAL A 275 5.22 18.36 -42.36
CA VAL A 275 6.22 19.42 -42.50
C VAL A 275 7.20 19.40 -41.32
N PRO A 276 8.18 18.47 -41.29
CA PRO A 276 9.09 18.31 -40.15
C PRO A 276 9.89 19.57 -39.81
N GLU A 277 10.21 20.37 -40.83
CA GLU A 277 10.98 21.62 -40.73
C GLU A 277 10.17 22.79 -40.12
N MET A 278 8.87 22.60 -39.83
CA MET A 278 8.01 23.67 -39.30
C MET A 278 8.45 24.10 -37.88
N GLN A 279 8.75 25.39 -37.72
CA GLN A 279 9.18 26.00 -36.46
C GLN A 279 7.99 26.50 -35.64
N LEU A 280 7.22 25.58 -35.04
CA LEU A 280 6.03 25.88 -34.24
C LEU A 280 6.24 26.95 -33.16
N ASP A 281 7.38 26.92 -32.46
CA ASP A 281 7.68 27.85 -31.36
C ASP A 281 7.67 29.32 -31.80
N ARG A 282 8.05 29.61 -33.06
CA ARG A 282 7.98 30.96 -33.60
C ARG A 282 6.54 31.43 -33.75
N PHE A 283 5.65 30.56 -34.23
CA PHE A 283 4.24 30.88 -34.39
C PHE A 283 3.53 31.02 -33.04
N THR A 284 3.88 30.19 -32.06
CA THR A 284 3.29 30.25 -30.71
C THR A 284 3.70 31.51 -29.95
N SER A 285 4.93 31.99 -30.12
CA SER A 285 5.46 33.17 -29.41
C SER A 285 5.17 34.50 -30.12
N LEU A 286 4.71 34.47 -31.37
CA LEU A 286 4.40 35.65 -32.16
C LEU A 286 3.23 36.43 -31.54
N LYS A 287 3.50 37.65 -31.09
CA LYS A 287 2.47 38.60 -30.66
C LYS A 287 1.94 39.33 -31.89
N VAL A 288 0.66 39.14 -32.19
CA VAL A 288 0.01 39.73 -33.37
C VAL A 288 -0.93 40.85 -32.93
N LEU A 289 -0.79 42.03 -33.55
CA LEU A 289 -1.76 43.11 -33.45
C LEU A 289 -2.72 43.04 -34.64
N ILE A 290 -4.01 42.91 -34.38
CA ILE A 290 -5.04 42.86 -35.42
C ILE A 290 -5.72 44.23 -35.49
N PHE A 291 -5.56 44.95 -36.61
CA PHE A 291 -6.25 46.21 -36.87
C PHE A 291 -7.62 45.95 -37.50
N GLY A 292 -8.65 46.00 -36.66
CA GLY A 292 -10.06 45.81 -37.05
C GLY A 292 -10.57 44.39 -36.78
N ALA A 293 -11.78 44.28 -36.22
CA ALA A 293 -12.44 43.02 -35.89
C ALA A 293 -13.61 42.69 -36.84
N GLY A 294 -13.67 43.37 -37.99
CA GLY A 294 -14.67 43.12 -39.03
C GLY A 294 -14.27 41.98 -39.98
N THR A 295 -15.18 41.60 -40.86
CA THR A 295 -14.90 40.59 -41.89
C THR A 295 -13.85 41.12 -42.87
N LEU A 296 -12.70 40.44 -42.96
CA LEU A 296 -11.73 40.67 -44.03
C LEU A 296 -12.34 40.15 -45.34
N ARG A 297 -12.88 41.06 -46.16
CA ARG A 297 -13.27 40.74 -47.54
C ARG A 297 -12.01 40.80 -48.41
N LYS A 298 -11.78 39.75 -49.20
CA LYS A 298 -10.74 39.69 -50.24
C LYS A 298 -11.06 40.65 -51.37
#